data_AF-A0A7V7PMA9-F1
#
_entry.id   AF-A0A7V7PMA9-F1
#
_cell.length_a   1.000
_cell.length_b   1.000
_cell.length_c   1.000
_cell.angle_alpha   90.00
_cell.angle_beta   90.00
_cell.angle_gamma   90.00
#
_symmetry.space_group_name_H-M   'P 1'
#
loop_
_entity.id
_entity.type
_entity.pdbx_description
1 polymer ?
#
loop_
_entity_poly.entity_id
_entity_poly.type
_entity_poly.pdbx_seq_one_letter_code
_entity_poly.pdbx_strand_id
1 'polypeptide(L)'
;MQNVPNGPTGEAMSDPRSILIDTPAAERARIAADPMLTLIRAYEAERAAYNASEDKDDERAGAHFFWLHDRLKHHTPPIYTAEGAIAALRLAADSLENEFGGFQEALVAAALAFLRTGRA
;
A
#
# COMPACT_ATOMS: atom_id res chain seq x y z
N MET A 1 -51.73 -1.76 -39.79
CA MET A 1 -51.80 -2.17 -38.36
C MET A 1 -50.76 -3.27 -38.19
N GLN A 2 -49.60 -3.01 -37.55
CA GLN A 2 -49.28 -3.33 -36.13
C GLN A 2 -49.49 -4.83 -35.83
N ASN A 3 -48.55 -5.65 -35.34
CA ASN A 3 -47.50 -5.47 -34.31
C ASN A 3 -46.42 -6.60 -34.39
N VAL A 4 -45.20 -6.30 -33.94
CA VAL A 4 -44.02 -7.17 -33.65
C VAL A 4 -44.22 -8.01 -32.35
N PRO A 5 -43.26 -8.78 -31.76
CA PRO A 5 -42.11 -9.62 -32.21
C PRO A 5 -42.11 -11.03 -31.55
N ASN A 6 -41.16 -11.92 -31.87
CA ASN A 6 -40.63 -12.88 -30.87
C ASN A 6 -39.11 -13.02 -31.09
N GLY A 7 -38.35 -12.55 -30.10
CA GLY A 7 -36.91 -12.33 -30.18
C GLY A 7 -36.05 -13.59 -30.05
N PRO A 8 -34.72 -13.45 -30.18
CA PRO A 8 -33.78 -14.54 -30.02
C PRO A 8 -33.47 -14.77 -28.54
N THR A 9 -33.79 -15.96 -28.02
CA THR A 9 -33.22 -16.47 -26.77
C THR A 9 -31.85 -17.06 -27.10
N GLY A 10 -30.85 -16.19 -27.19
CA GLY A 10 -29.45 -16.55 -27.24
C GLY A 10 -28.78 -15.89 -26.07
N GLU A 11 -28.76 -16.59 -24.94
CA GLU A 11 -28.01 -16.21 -23.75
C GLU A 11 -26.61 -15.73 -24.16
N ALA A 12 -26.31 -14.49 -23.83
CA ALA A 12 -24.96 -13.97 -23.84
C ALA A 12 -24.15 -14.82 -22.85
N MET A 13 -23.52 -15.89 -23.35
CA MET A 13 -22.39 -16.56 -22.73
C MET A 13 -21.35 -15.49 -22.42
N SER A 14 -21.43 -14.95 -21.20
CA SER A 14 -20.38 -14.13 -20.63
C SER A 14 -19.16 -15.00 -20.49
N ASP A 15 -18.19 -14.76 -21.36
CA ASP A 15 -16.92 -15.47 -21.44
C ASP A 15 -16.17 -15.30 -20.10
N PRO A 16 -15.85 -16.37 -19.35
CA PRO A 16 -15.33 -16.27 -17.98
C PRO A 16 -13.84 -15.86 -17.90
N ARG A 17 -13.26 -15.32 -18.97
CA ARG A 17 -11.78 -15.18 -19.10
C ARG A 17 -11.21 -13.80 -19.36
N SER A 18 -11.99 -12.73 -19.45
CA SER A 18 -11.40 -11.43 -19.83
C SER A 18 -11.99 -10.22 -19.15
N ILE A 19 -12.16 -10.30 -17.83
CA ILE A 19 -12.19 -9.07 -17.03
C ILE A 19 -10.86 -8.97 -16.27
N LEU A 20 -9.84 -8.50 -17.01
CA LEU A 20 -8.79 -7.67 -16.42
C LEU A 20 -9.49 -6.44 -15.83
N ILE A 21 -10.03 -6.59 -14.62
CA ILE A 21 -10.61 -5.49 -13.87
C ILE A 21 -9.44 -4.68 -13.31
N ASP A 22 -8.91 -3.79 -14.13
CA ASP A 22 -8.20 -2.60 -13.67
C ASP A 22 -9.23 -1.53 -13.28
N THR A 23 -10.21 -1.87 -12.42
CA THR A 23 -11.06 -0.80 -11.86
C THR A 23 -10.35 -0.14 -10.68
N PRO A 24 -10.50 1.19 -10.53
CA PRO A 24 -9.98 1.92 -9.37
C PRO A 24 -10.45 1.39 -8.02
N ALA A 25 -11.56 0.64 -7.95
CA ALA A 25 -12.05 0.01 -6.73
C ALA A 25 -11.26 -1.26 -6.38
N ALA A 26 -10.96 -2.12 -7.36
CA ALA A 26 -10.14 -3.31 -7.17
C ALA A 26 -8.69 -2.92 -6.82
N GLU A 27 -8.16 -1.87 -7.45
CA GLU A 27 -6.84 -1.34 -7.12
C GLU A 27 -6.80 -0.76 -5.70
N ARG A 28 -7.80 0.05 -5.32
CA ARG A 28 -7.93 0.53 -3.93
C ARG A 28 -8.08 -0.59 -2.92
N ALA A 29 -8.76 -1.69 -3.26
CA ALA A 29 -8.90 -2.85 -2.40
C ALA A 29 -7.58 -3.63 -2.26
N ARG A 30 -6.78 -3.75 -3.32
CA ARG A 30 -5.43 -4.35 -3.28
C ARG A 30 -4.46 -3.50 -2.47
N ILE A 31 -4.51 -2.17 -2.64
CA ILE A 31 -3.76 -1.21 -1.82
C ILE A 31 -4.16 -1.32 -0.34
N ALA A 32 -5.46 -1.40 -0.05
CA ALA A 32 -5.95 -1.62 1.31
C ALA A 32 -5.59 -3.01 1.85
N ALA A 33 -5.36 -3.98 0.97
CA ALA A 33 -4.87 -5.32 1.31
C ALA A 33 -3.34 -5.41 1.39
N ASP A 34 -2.59 -4.35 1.04
CA ASP A 34 -1.14 -4.30 1.21
C ASP A 34 -0.81 -3.77 2.61
N PRO A 35 -0.43 -4.66 3.55
CA PRO A 35 -0.19 -4.27 4.93
C PRO A 35 1.05 -3.39 5.05
N MET A 36 2.03 -3.51 4.15
CA MET A 36 3.19 -2.64 4.15
C MET A 36 2.81 -1.23 3.70
N LEU A 37 2.09 -1.10 2.58
CA LEU A 37 1.68 0.21 2.08
C LEU A 37 0.81 0.94 3.11
N THR A 38 -0.08 0.22 3.79
CA THR A 38 -0.89 0.76 4.90
C THR A 38 -0.01 1.25 6.05
N LEU A 39 0.98 0.46 6.47
CA LEU A 39 1.90 0.83 7.54
C LEU A 39 2.76 2.05 7.21
N ILE A 40 3.28 2.12 5.97
CA ILE A 40 4.08 3.26 5.49
C ILE A 40 3.25 4.54 5.50
N ARG A 41 2.02 4.51 4.98
CA ARG A 41 1.13 5.69 4.98
C ARG A 41 0.80 6.15 6.39
N ALA A 42 0.56 5.23 7.33
CA ALA A 42 0.36 5.58 8.73
C ALA A 42 1.61 6.25 9.32
N TYR A 43 2.80 5.69 9.07
CA TYR A 43 4.07 6.25 9.55
C TYR A 43 4.31 7.65 9.01
N GLU A 44 4.10 7.88 7.71
CA GLU A 44 4.30 9.20 7.10
C GLU A 44 3.31 10.25 7.61
N ALA A 45 2.06 9.85 7.86
CA ALA A 45 1.05 10.73 8.45
C ALA A 45 1.42 11.12 9.89
N GLU A 46 1.84 10.16 10.71
CA GLU A 46 2.30 10.43 12.08
C GLU A 46 3.60 11.24 12.11
N ARG A 47 4.53 10.97 11.17
CA ARG A 47 5.75 11.79 11.00
C ARG A 47 5.39 13.24 10.71
N ALA A 48 4.43 13.47 9.83
CA ALA A 48 3.97 14.82 9.50
C ALA A 48 3.28 15.50 10.70
N ALA A 49 2.42 14.78 11.43
CA ALA A 49 1.76 15.29 12.63
C ALA A 49 2.79 15.64 13.73
N TYR A 50 3.74 14.74 14.00
CA TYR A 50 4.83 14.97 14.95
C TYR A 50 5.68 16.18 14.53
N ASN A 51 6.05 16.28 13.25
CA ASN A 51 6.83 17.40 12.74
C ASN A 51 6.08 18.74 12.77
N ALA A 52 4.75 18.73 12.76
CA ALA A 52 3.91 19.92 12.85
C ALA A 52 3.55 20.31 14.30
N SER A 53 3.73 19.41 15.26
CA SER A 53 3.43 19.68 16.68
C SER A 53 4.33 20.77 17.24
N GLU A 54 3.78 21.63 18.10
CA GLU A 54 4.55 22.58 18.92
C GLU A 54 5.13 21.89 20.17
N ASP A 55 4.54 20.77 20.58
CA ASP A 55 4.91 19.99 21.78
C ASP A 55 5.90 18.86 21.47
N LYS A 56 6.89 19.08 20.59
CA LYS A 56 7.87 18.04 20.19
C LYS A 56 8.71 17.50 21.34
N ASP A 57 8.78 18.26 22.43
CA ASP A 57 9.50 17.88 23.65
C ASP A 57 8.63 17.00 24.59
N ASP A 58 7.33 16.86 24.33
CA ASP A 58 6.48 15.91 25.05
C ASP A 58 6.63 14.51 24.42
N GLU A 59 7.24 13.57 25.16
CA GLU A 59 7.38 12.17 24.75
C GLU A 59 6.05 11.53 24.29
N ARG A 60 4.91 11.99 24.82
CA ARG A 60 3.59 11.49 24.42
C ARG A 60 3.18 11.94 23.03
N ALA A 61 3.66 13.09 22.55
CA ALA A 61 3.33 13.62 21.23
C ALA A 61 3.89 12.75 20.09
N GLY A 62 4.93 11.93 20.37
CA GLY A 62 5.54 11.02 19.40
C GLY A 62 5.25 9.53 19.62
N ALA A 63 4.54 9.15 20.68
CA ALA A 63 4.43 7.74 21.08
C ALA A 63 3.93 6.80 19.96
N HIS A 64 2.94 7.25 19.19
CA HIS A 64 2.42 6.47 18.06
C HIS A 64 3.40 6.46 16.87
N PHE A 65 4.03 7.60 16.57
CA PHE A 65 5.09 7.69 15.57
C PHE A 65 6.26 6.74 15.87
N PHE A 66 6.74 6.70 17.11
CA PHE A 66 7.80 5.78 17.54
C PHE A 66 7.37 4.31 17.50
N TRP A 67 6.10 4.01 17.85
CA TRP A 67 5.57 2.65 17.70
C TRP A 67 5.55 2.19 16.23
N LEU A 68 5.18 3.08 15.30
CA LEU A 68 5.21 2.77 13.86
C LEU A 68 6.64 2.62 13.33
N HIS A 69 7.59 3.43 13.82
CA HIS A 69 9.01 3.28 13.53
C HIS A 69 9.51 1.89 13.94
N ASP A 70 9.23 1.47 15.17
CA ASP A 70 9.59 0.16 15.70
C ASP A 70 8.95 -0.97 14.88
N ARG A 71 7.68 -0.80 14.49
CA ARG A 71 6.96 -1.75 13.64
C ARG A 71 7.64 -1.92 12.27
N LEU A 72 8.04 -0.83 11.61
CA LEU A 72 8.75 -0.87 10.33
C LEU A 72 10.11 -1.57 10.45
N LYS A 73 10.77 -1.43 11.61
CA LYS A 73 12.11 -1.98 11.87
C LYS A 73 12.11 -3.45 12.26
N HIS A 74 11.23 -3.86 13.16
CA HIS A 74 11.26 -5.18 13.80
C HIS A 74 10.14 -6.11 13.36
N HIS A 75 9.08 -5.56 12.74
CA HIS A 75 7.87 -6.29 12.39
C HIS A 75 7.38 -5.94 10.98
N THR A 76 8.32 -5.82 10.05
CA THR A 76 8.12 -5.46 8.65
C THR A 76 7.18 -6.47 7.96
N PRO A 77 5.95 -6.07 7.58
CA PRO A 77 5.01 -6.97 6.94
C PRO A 77 5.41 -7.27 5.48
N PRO A 78 4.83 -8.31 4.85
CA PRO A 78 5.05 -8.57 3.43
C PRO A 78 4.42 -7.48 2.54
N ILE A 79 4.97 -7.32 1.33
CA ILE A 79 4.47 -6.43 0.28
C ILE A 79 3.72 -7.25 -0.75
N TYR A 80 2.57 -6.74 -1.22
CA TYR A 80 1.71 -7.44 -2.17
C TYR A 80 1.39 -6.63 -3.43
N THR A 81 1.82 -5.38 -3.48
CA THR A 81 1.56 -4.48 -4.61
C THR A 81 2.84 -3.78 -5.08
N ALA A 82 2.86 -3.40 -6.36
CA ALA A 82 3.94 -2.56 -6.89
C ALA A 82 4.00 -1.20 -6.19
N GLU A 83 2.86 -0.63 -5.83
CA GLU A 83 2.81 0.62 -5.07
C GLU A 83 3.45 0.46 -3.68
N GLY A 84 3.17 -0.63 -2.97
CA GLY A 84 3.81 -0.95 -1.69
C GLY A 84 5.33 -1.07 -1.80
N ALA A 85 5.82 -1.73 -2.86
CA ALA A 85 7.26 -1.84 -3.13
C ALA A 85 7.90 -0.47 -3.42
N ILE A 86 7.26 0.37 -4.24
CA ILE A 86 7.76 1.71 -4.54
C ILE A 86 7.77 2.59 -3.30
N ALA A 87 6.70 2.55 -2.48
CA ALA A 87 6.60 3.30 -1.24
C ALA A 87 7.70 2.88 -0.25
N ALA A 88 7.96 1.58 -0.09
CA ALA A 88 9.00 1.06 0.77
C ALA A 88 10.40 1.55 0.34
N LEU A 89 10.69 1.51 -0.96
CA LEU A 89 11.98 1.99 -1.50
C LEU A 89 12.16 3.50 -1.34
N ARG A 90 11.10 4.30 -1.54
CA ARG A 90 11.14 5.75 -1.32
C ARG A 90 11.39 6.09 0.14
N LEU A 91 10.64 5.46 1.05
CA LEU A 91 10.83 5.69 2.49
C LEU A 91 12.23 5.28 2.95
N ALA A 92 12.76 4.16 2.43
CA ALA A 92 14.14 3.75 2.70
C ALA A 92 15.15 4.80 2.20
N ALA A 93 14.99 5.34 1.00
CA ALA A 93 15.85 6.40 0.47
C ALA A 93 15.78 7.69 1.31
N ASP A 94 14.57 8.16 1.61
CA ASP A 94 14.36 9.37 2.44
C ASP A 94 15.02 9.22 3.81
N SER A 95 14.94 8.05 4.44
CA SER A 95 15.55 7.81 5.75
C SER A 95 17.07 7.60 5.70
N LEU A 96 17.69 7.43 4.54
CA LEU A 96 19.17 7.52 4.43
C LEU A 96 19.64 8.98 4.45
N GLU A 97 18.79 9.91 4.01
CA GLU A 97 19.09 11.35 3.98
C GLU A 97 18.78 12.03 5.32
N ASN A 98 18.01 11.37 6.21
CA ASN A 98 17.55 11.92 7.49
C ASN A 98 18.06 11.09 8.68
N GLU A 99 18.21 11.72 9.86
CA GLU A 99 18.73 11.07 11.09
C GLU A 99 17.81 9.98 11.69
N PHE A 100 16.56 9.88 11.23
CA PHE A 100 15.60 8.87 11.67
C PHE A 100 15.69 7.59 10.82
N GLY A 101 16.84 6.92 10.92
CA GLY A 101 17.11 5.65 10.25
C GLY A 101 16.67 4.41 11.04
N GLY A 102 17.08 3.23 10.57
CA GLY A 102 17.01 1.96 11.30
C GLY A 102 16.11 0.89 10.68
N PHE A 103 15.31 1.22 9.67
CA PHE A 103 14.40 0.28 8.98
C PHE A 103 14.69 0.13 7.48
N GLN A 104 15.71 0.82 6.93
CA GLN A 104 16.00 0.86 5.50
C GLN A 104 16.26 -0.53 4.93
N GLU A 105 17.11 -1.31 5.59
CA GLU A 105 17.44 -2.67 5.17
C GLU A 105 16.20 -3.56 5.13
N ALA A 106 15.31 -3.43 6.11
CA ALA A 106 14.08 -4.21 6.18
C ALA A 106 13.10 -3.84 5.04
N LEU A 107 12.95 -2.55 4.75
CA LEU A 107 12.11 -2.07 3.64
C LEU A 107 12.65 -2.49 2.28
N VAL A 108 13.97 -2.36 2.07
CA VAL A 108 14.63 -2.81 0.83
C VAL A 108 14.51 -4.33 0.68
N ALA A 109 14.71 -5.10 1.76
CA ALA A 109 14.57 -6.55 1.73
C ALA A 109 13.14 -6.98 1.37
N ALA A 110 12.12 -6.35 1.96
CA ALA A 110 10.72 -6.62 1.65
C ALA A 110 10.38 -6.28 0.19
N ALA A 111 10.84 -5.12 -0.31
CA ALA A 111 10.62 -4.72 -1.70
C ALA A 111 11.30 -5.68 -2.69
N LEU A 112 12.55 -6.08 -2.41
CA LEU A 112 13.26 -7.06 -3.23
C LEU A 112 12.58 -8.44 -3.21
N ALA A 113 12.04 -8.87 -2.05
CA ALA A 113 11.28 -10.10 -1.96
C ALA A 113 10.05 -10.07 -2.89
N PHE A 114 9.29 -8.98 -2.88
CA PHE A 114 8.18 -8.77 -3.80
C PHE A 114 8.63 -8.83 -5.27
N LEU A 115 9.63 -8.01 -5.65
CA LEU A 115 10.12 -7.93 -7.03
C LEU A 115 10.65 -9.26 -7.58
N ARG A 116 11.26 -10.08 -6.72
CA ARG A 116 11.75 -11.43 -7.10
C ARG A 116 10.63 -12.43 -7.36
N THR A 117 9.46 -12.24 -6.74
CA THR A 117 8.32 -13.16 -6.91
C THR A 117 7.49 -12.88 -8.17
N GLY A 118 7.72 -11.75 -8.85
CA GLY A 118 7.12 -11.44 -10.15
C GLY A 118 5.59 -11.31 -10.15
N ARG A 119 4.96 -11.06 -8.99
CA ARG A 119 3.50 -10.89 -8.90
C ARG A 119 3.15 -9.41 -8.75
N ALA A 120 2.54 -8.83 -9.79
CA ALA A 120 1.68 -7.65 -9.72
C ALA A 120 0.22 -8.11 -9.93
#